data_AF-A0A814H1P5-F1
#
_entry.id   AF-A0A814H1P5-F1
#
_cell.length_a   1.000
_cell.length_b   1.000
_cell.length_c   1.000
_cell.angle_alpha   90.00
_cell.angle_beta   90.00
_cell.angle_gamma   90.00
#
_symmetry.space_group_name_H-M   'P 1'
#
loop_
_entity.id
_entity.type
_entity.pdbx_description
1 polymer ?
#
loop_
_entity_poly.entity_id
_entity_poly.type
_entity_poly.pdbx_seq_one_letter_code
_entity_poly.pdbx_strand_id
1 'polypeptide(L)'
;MDNDSTPSFVVQLPPPDRFEPTTVVAKLEPNQRQINLLVIVLRIQANPQKTREGHEIHSFKIADRTGSIIFNVWNTTGQLIAIGDILRLQNCITQVFKNELCVKPGRNGIVTKVGEFMMDFNEEPDVSILTASMNTELINYKDRIHSNKRPAQAMS
;
A
#
# COMPACT_ATOMS: atom_id res chain seq x y z
N MET A 1 -8.97 -63.06 -1.89
CA MET A 1 -8.21 -61.99 -2.58
C MET A 1 -9.06 -60.75 -2.43
N ASP A 2 -8.95 -60.14 -1.25
CA ASP A 2 -9.82 -59.04 -0.85
C ASP A 2 -9.26 -57.75 -1.44
N ASN A 3 -10.04 -57.15 -2.32
CA ASN A 3 -9.72 -55.88 -2.96
C ASN A 3 -10.05 -54.75 -1.97
N ASP A 4 -9.06 -54.35 -1.18
CA ASP A 4 -9.15 -53.25 -0.22
C ASP A 4 -9.23 -51.91 -0.98
N SER A 5 -10.46 -51.51 -1.32
CA SER A 5 -10.75 -50.20 -1.89
C SER A 5 -11.12 -49.24 -0.77
N THR A 6 -10.16 -48.81 0.04
CA THR A 6 -10.35 -47.61 0.88
C THR A 6 -10.40 -46.38 -0.01
N PRO A 7 -11.49 -45.60 -0.04
CA PRO A 7 -11.47 -44.30 -0.69
C PRO A 7 -10.61 -43.37 0.17
N SER A 8 -9.47 -42.95 -0.36
CA SER A 8 -8.67 -41.88 0.22
C SER A 8 -9.49 -40.60 0.18
N PHE A 9 -10.06 -40.22 1.33
CA PHE A 9 -10.62 -38.89 1.55
C PHE A 9 -9.47 -37.88 1.45
N VAL A 10 -9.29 -37.34 0.25
CA VAL A 10 -8.53 -36.11 0.08
C VAL A 10 -9.37 -35.02 0.75
N VAL A 11 -9.03 -34.68 2.00
CA VAL A 11 -9.48 -33.44 2.61
C VAL A 11 -8.78 -32.34 1.82
N GLN A 12 -9.42 -31.88 0.74
CA GLN A 12 -9.00 -30.69 0.04
C GLN A 12 -9.21 -29.53 1.04
N LEU A 13 -8.17 -29.25 1.84
CA LEU A 13 -8.12 -28.02 2.63
C LEU A 13 -8.43 -26.88 1.66
N PRO A 14 -9.38 -25.97 2.00
CA PRO A 14 -9.56 -24.77 1.20
C PRO A 14 -8.18 -24.13 1.03
N PRO A 15 -7.84 -23.66 -0.19
CA PRO A 15 -6.54 -23.05 -0.42
C PRO A 15 -6.30 -22.02 0.68
N PRO A 16 -5.18 -22.07 1.42
CA PRO A 16 -4.88 -21.04 2.41
C PRO A 16 -4.97 -19.71 1.67
N ASP A 17 -5.86 -18.82 2.14
CA ASP A 17 -6.15 -17.50 1.55
C ASP A 17 -4.91 -16.94 0.85
N ARG A 18 -4.81 -17.17 -0.46
CA ARG A 18 -3.56 -16.99 -1.19
C ARG A 18 -3.43 -15.51 -1.48
N PHE A 19 -2.90 -14.79 -0.51
CA PHE A 19 -2.57 -13.39 -0.71
C PHE A 19 -1.45 -13.30 -1.74
N GLU A 20 -1.77 -12.75 -2.90
CA GLU A 20 -0.79 -12.45 -3.93
C GLU A 20 -0.64 -10.91 -4.03
N PRO A 21 0.55 -10.36 -3.72
CA PRO A 21 0.84 -8.97 -3.99
C PRO A 21 0.60 -8.64 -5.46
N THR A 22 -0.12 -7.56 -5.74
CA THR A 22 -0.40 -7.15 -7.12
C THR A 22 0.77 -6.41 -7.76
N THR A 23 1.70 -5.92 -6.93
CA THR A 23 2.91 -5.22 -7.36
C THR A 23 3.98 -5.33 -6.26
N VAL A 24 5.13 -4.70 -6.50
CA VAL A 24 6.26 -4.57 -5.57
C VAL A 24 6.56 -3.10 -5.31
N VAL A 25 7.22 -2.78 -4.20
CA VAL A 25 7.46 -1.40 -3.76
C VAL A 25 8.20 -0.57 -4.82
N ALA A 26 9.25 -1.11 -5.44
CA ALA A 26 10.04 -0.39 -6.46
C ALA A 26 9.26 0.01 -7.73
N LYS A 27 8.09 -0.58 -7.97
CA LYS A 27 7.24 -0.33 -9.15
C LYS A 27 6.04 0.56 -8.84
N LEU A 28 5.98 1.12 -7.64
CA LEU A 28 4.91 2.02 -7.26
C LEU A 28 5.05 3.36 -7.97
N GLU A 29 3.94 3.81 -8.54
CA GLU A 29 3.84 5.09 -9.24
C GLU A 29 2.76 5.95 -8.57
N PRO A 30 2.76 7.27 -8.78
CA PRO A 30 1.72 8.14 -8.25
C PRO A 30 0.30 7.80 -8.72
N ASN A 31 -0.67 7.90 -7.80
CA ASN A 31 -2.10 7.73 -8.05
C ASN A 31 -2.55 6.32 -8.51
N GLN A 32 -1.71 5.30 -8.30
CA GLN A 32 -2.08 3.90 -8.48
C GLN A 32 -3.16 3.48 -7.48
N ARG A 33 -4.06 2.59 -7.92
CA ARG A 33 -5.19 2.10 -7.13
C ARG A 33 -5.18 0.59 -7.07
N GLN A 34 -5.85 0.05 -6.05
CA GLN A 34 -6.01 -1.39 -5.85
C GLN A 34 -4.65 -2.12 -5.76
N ILE A 35 -3.70 -1.50 -5.06
CA ILE A 35 -2.40 -2.13 -4.80
C ILE A 35 -2.49 -3.04 -3.59
N ASN A 36 -1.90 -4.22 -3.71
CA ASN A 36 -1.75 -5.20 -2.66
C ASN A 36 -0.25 -5.44 -2.45
N LEU A 37 0.23 -5.32 -1.21
CA LEU A 37 1.64 -5.45 -0.86
C LEU A 37 1.82 -6.34 0.37
N LEU A 38 2.91 -7.09 0.41
CA LEU A 38 3.45 -7.67 1.63
C LEU A 38 4.71 -6.87 1.96
N VAL A 39 4.80 -6.32 3.17
CA VAL A 39 5.89 -5.41 3.57
C VAL A 39 6.26 -5.59 5.03
N ILE A 40 7.49 -5.26 5.37
CA ILE A 40 7.96 -5.14 6.76
C ILE A 40 8.05 -3.67 7.17
N VAL A 41 7.73 -3.37 8.43
CA VAL A 41 7.86 -2.04 9.02
C VAL A 41 9.29 -1.83 9.51
N LEU A 42 9.98 -0.84 8.95
CA LEU A 42 11.38 -0.54 9.28
C LEU A 42 11.52 0.47 10.42
N ARG A 43 10.71 1.53 10.39
CA ARG A 43 10.73 2.60 11.41
C ARG A 43 9.44 3.40 11.43
N ILE A 44 9.20 4.04 12.57
CA ILE A 44 8.20 5.11 12.70
C ILE A 44 8.84 6.40 12.16
N GLN A 45 8.18 7.06 11.21
CA GLN A 45 8.73 8.26 10.54
C GLN A 45 8.67 9.50 11.43
N ALA A 46 7.55 9.69 12.14
CA ALA A 46 7.29 10.87 12.95
C ALA A 46 6.22 10.61 14.01
N ASN A 47 6.07 11.55 14.93
CA ASN A 47 4.94 11.57 15.86
C ASN A 47 3.62 11.68 15.09
N PRO A 48 2.53 11.05 15.57
CA PRO A 48 1.24 11.10 14.90
C PRO A 48 0.77 12.54 14.67
N GLN A 49 0.36 12.84 13.43
CA GLN A 49 -0.15 14.15 13.07
C GLN A 49 -1.67 14.18 13.12
N LYS A 50 -2.26 15.22 13.72
CA LYS A 50 -3.72 15.43 13.68
C LYS A 50 -4.11 16.23 12.44
N THR A 51 -5.08 15.73 11.68
CA THR A 51 -5.71 16.49 10.61
C THR A 51 -6.61 17.59 11.19
N ARG A 52 -7.02 18.53 10.35
CA ARG A 52 -7.99 19.57 10.71
C ARG A 52 -9.33 19.01 11.19
N GLU A 53 -9.67 17.81 10.73
CA GLU A 53 -10.89 17.08 11.08
C GLU A 53 -10.73 16.23 12.35
N GLY A 54 -9.54 16.24 12.98
CA GLY A 54 -9.26 15.51 14.22
C GLY A 54 -8.75 14.08 14.04
N HIS A 55 -8.56 13.61 12.80
CA HIS A 55 -8.01 12.27 12.55
C HIS A 55 -6.50 12.23 12.80
N GLU A 56 -6.03 11.22 13.50
CA GLU A 56 -4.60 10.98 13.70
C GLU A 56 -4.02 10.21 12.51
N ILE A 57 -2.89 10.66 11.99
CA ILE A 57 -2.12 10.03 10.92
C ILE A 57 -0.83 9.49 11.52
N HIS A 58 -0.62 8.19 11.37
CA HIS A 58 0.62 7.51 11.71
C HIS A 58 1.39 7.23 10.42
N SER A 59 2.68 7.60 10.41
CA SER A 59 3.56 7.47 9.27
C SER A 59 4.68 6.48 9.59
N PHE A 60 4.87 5.52 8.69
CA PHE A 60 5.86 4.46 8.81
C PHE A 60 6.72 4.40 7.56
N LYS A 61 7.97 3.96 7.74
CA LYS A 61 8.79 3.48 6.65
C LYS A 61 8.55 1.98 6.54
N ILE A 62 8.08 1.54 5.38
CA ILE A 62 7.85 0.12 5.07
C ILE A 62 8.73 -0.30 3.88
N ALA A 63 9.05 -1.58 3.78
CA ALA A 63 9.85 -2.11 2.69
C ALA A 63 9.46 -3.53 2.28
N ASP A 64 9.80 -3.87 1.04
CA ASP A 64 9.92 -5.26 0.56
C ASP A 64 11.33 -5.46 -0.01
N ARG A 65 11.60 -6.64 -0.59
CA ARG A 65 12.91 -6.95 -1.19
C ARG A 65 13.36 -6.01 -2.31
N THR A 66 12.45 -5.20 -2.85
CA THR A 66 12.69 -4.34 -4.03
C THR A 66 12.97 -2.89 -3.66
N GLY A 67 12.56 -2.43 -2.49
CA GLY A 67 12.79 -1.06 -2.04
C GLY A 67 11.86 -0.67 -0.90
N SER A 68 11.82 0.63 -0.60
CA SER A 68 11.08 1.15 0.55
C SER A 68 10.20 2.35 0.21
N ILE A 69 9.15 2.56 1.00
CA ILE A 69 8.19 3.66 0.79
C ILE A 69 7.58 4.13 2.12
N ILE A 70 7.06 5.36 2.14
CA ILE A 70 6.24 5.88 3.25
C ILE A 70 4.85 5.24 3.22
N PHE A 71 4.40 4.75 4.36
CA PHE A 71 3.04 4.27 4.59
C PHE A 71 2.32 5.15 5.61
N ASN A 72 1.14 5.64 5.24
CA ASN A 72 0.29 6.45 6.09
C ASN A 72 -1.00 5.71 6.40
N VAL A 73 -1.33 5.62 7.69
CA VAL A 73 -2.56 4.99 8.18
C VAL A 73 -3.22 5.87 9.23
N TRP A 74 -4.54 5.83 9.30
CA TRP A 74 -5.33 6.68 10.19
C TRP A 74 -5.74 5.95 11.47
N ASN A 75 -5.93 6.75 12.52
CA ASN A 75 -6.61 6.39 13.76
C ASN A 75 -5.93 5.20 14.49
N THR A 76 -6.74 4.42 15.21
CA THR A 76 -6.31 3.32 16.09
C THR A 76 -5.49 2.25 15.39
N THR A 77 -5.70 2.02 14.08
CA THR A 77 -4.89 1.05 13.32
C THR A 77 -3.40 1.42 13.35
N GLY A 78 -3.06 2.71 13.32
CA GLY A 78 -1.68 3.17 13.41
C GLY A 78 -1.04 2.95 14.78
N GLN A 79 -1.84 2.87 15.85
CA GLN A 79 -1.33 2.64 17.21
C GLN A 79 -0.94 1.17 17.45
N LEU A 80 -1.45 0.25 16.63
CA LEU A 80 -1.21 -1.19 16.76
C LEU A 80 0.02 -1.67 15.98
N ILE A 81 0.60 -0.82 15.12
CA ILE A 81 1.72 -1.18 14.25
C ILE A 81 3.04 -0.87 14.95
N ALA A 82 3.92 -1.87 15.02
CA ALA A 82 5.26 -1.76 15.59
C ALA A 82 6.36 -1.97 14.53
N ILE A 83 7.58 -1.56 14.88
CA ILE A 83 8.77 -1.84 14.06
C ILE A 83 9.00 -3.35 14.04
N GLY A 84 9.30 -3.89 12.85
CA GLY A 84 9.49 -5.33 12.62
C GLY A 84 8.21 -6.06 12.22
N ASP A 85 7.03 -5.45 12.33
CA ASP A 85 5.78 -6.07 11.89
C ASP A 85 5.78 -6.34 10.38
N ILE A 86 5.27 -7.50 10.00
CA ILE A 86 4.99 -7.86 8.60
C ILE A 86 3.51 -7.57 8.34
N LEU A 87 3.25 -6.64 7.44
CA LEU A 87 1.93 -6.16 7.08
C LEU A 87 1.53 -6.67 5.71
N ARG A 88 0.33 -7.26 5.65
CA ARG A 88 -0.43 -7.50 4.44
C ARG A 88 -1.34 -6.31 4.19
N LEU A 89 -1.04 -5.58 3.11
CA LEU A 89 -1.81 -4.42 2.65
C LEU A 89 -2.67 -4.84 1.47
N GLN A 90 -3.99 -4.59 1.55
CA GLN A 90 -4.95 -4.90 0.49
C GLN A 90 -5.74 -3.66 0.09
N ASN A 91 -6.04 -3.51 -1.20
CA ASN A 91 -6.81 -2.40 -1.76
C ASN A 91 -6.27 -1.03 -1.33
N CYS A 92 -4.95 -0.92 -1.22
CA CYS A 92 -4.28 0.34 -0.96
C CYS A 92 -4.25 1.20 -2.23
N ILE A 93 -3.87 2.47 -2.04
CA ILE A 93 -3.63 3.42 -3.11
C ILE A 93 -2.31 4.14 -2.85
N THR A 94 -1.67 4.61 -3.91
CA THR A 94 -0.55 5.55 -3.78
C THR A 94 -1.06 6.98 -3.89
N GLN A 95 -0.44 7.88 -3.14
CA GLN A 95 -0.76 9.30 -3.17
C GLN A 95 0.53 10.11 -3.02
N VAL A 96 0.60 11.22 -3.74
CA VAL A 96 1.63 12.22 -3.50
C VAL A 96 1.13 13.29 -2.54
N PHE A 97 1.89 13.51 -1.47
CA PHE A 97 1.63 14.54 -0.48
C PHE A 97 2.94 15.27 -0.17
N LYS A 98 2.92 16.61 -0.21
CA LYS A 98 4.11 17.45 0.03
C LYS A 98 5.38 17.00 -0.73
N ASN A 99 5.21 16.59 -1.99
CA ASN A 99 6.30 16.11 -2.87
C ASN A 99 6.89 14.74 -2.48
N GLU A 100 6.18 13.96 -1.67
CA GLU A 100 6.57 12.59 -1.32
C GLU A 100 5.49 11.61 -1.78
N LEU A 101 5.89 10.48 -2.35
CA LEU A 101 5.01 9.37 -2.67
C LEU A 101 4.78 8.52 -1.42
N CYS A 102 3.52 8.25 -1.10
CA CYS A 102 3.15 7.40 0.03
C CYS A 102 2.07 6.39 -0.36
N VAL A 103 2.07 5.26 0.33
CA VAL A 103 0.99 4.27 0.31
C VAL A 103 0.03 4.59 1.44
N LYS A 104 -1.26 4.41 1.17
CA LYS A 104 -2.30 4.51 2.19
C LYS A 104 -3.43 3.51 1.94
N PRO A 105 -4.18 3.08 2.97
CA PRO A 105 -5.40 2.31 2.75
C PRO A 105 -6.38 3.07 1.84
N GLY A 106 -6.94 2.38 0.83
CA GLY A 106 -8.03 2.91 0.02
C GLY A 106 -9.37 2.85 0.77
N ARG A 107 -10.49 3.14 0.08
CA ARG A 107 -11.84 3.12 0.67
C ARG A 107 -12.18 1.76 1.32
N ASN A 108 -11.78 0.67 0.68
CA ASN A 108 -11.95 -0.71 1.16
C ASN A 108 -10.58 -1.32 1.51
N GLY A 109 -9.64 -0.47 1.93
CA GLY A 109 -8.28 -0.87 2.25
C GLY A 109 -8.24 -1.69 3.54
N ILE A 110 -7.49 -2.80 3.54
CA ILE A 110 -7.32 -3.66 4.71
C ILE A 110 -5.83 -3.71 5.05
N VAL A 111 -5.53 -3.54 6.32
CA VAL A 111 -4.18 -3.68 6.90
C VAL A 111 -4.24 -4.85 7.88
N THR A 112 -3.42 -5.87 7.67
CA THR A 112 -3.37 -7.04 8.55
C THR A 112 -1.92 -7.32 8.93
N LYS A 113 -1.62 -7.39 10.23
CA LYS A 113 -0.36 -7.97 10.70
C LYS A 113 -0.40 -9.47 10.48
N VAL A 114 0.56 -10.01 9.74
CA VAL A 114 0.65 -11.45 9.40
C VAL A 114 1.89 -12.13 9.95
N GLY A 115 2.81 -11.36 10.55
CA GLY A 115 4.04 -11.87 11.16
C GLY A 115 4.90 -10.74 11.69
N GLU A 116 6.14 -11.08 12.05
CA GLU A 116 7.15 -10.15 12.55
C GLU A 116 8.57 -10.67 12.28
N PHE A 117 9.52 -9.75 12.12
CA PHE A 117 10.98 -9.91 11.97
C PHE A 117 11.49 -10.65 10.73
N MET A 118 10.95 -11.82 10.39
CA MET A 118 11.51 -12.71 9.36
C MET A 118 10.95 -12.39 7.97
N MET A 119 11.34 -11.25 7.42
CA MET A 119 11.05 -10.88 6.02
C MET A 119 12.25 -10.19 5.38
N ASP A 120 12.65 -10.66 4.20
CA ASP A 120 13.69 -10.01 3.40
C ASP A 120 13.20 -8.65 2.88
N PHE A 121 14.04 -7.63 3.02
CA PHE A 121 13.74 -6.28 2.56
C PHE A 121 14.97 -5.57 2.01
N ASN A 122 14.72 -4.50 1.26
CA ASN A 122 15.73 -3.56 0.83
C ASN A 122 15.26 -2.13 1.14
N GLU A 123 16.12 -1.32 1.75
CA GLU A 123 15.81 0.09 2.00
C GLU A 123 15.90 0.93 0.73
N GLU A 124 16.71 0.51 -0.24
CA GLU A 124 16.95 1.27 -1.47
C GLU A 124 16.37 0.56 -2.71
N PRO A 125 15.77 1.30 -3.67
CA PRO A 125 15.56 2.75 -3.62
C PRO A 125 14.46 3.15 -2.63
N ASP A 126 14.59 4.35 -2.04
CA ASP A 126 13.48 5.04 -1.39
C ASP A 126 12.51 5.62 -2.45
N VAL A 127 11.44 4.88 -2.72
CA VAL A 127 10.40 5.23 -3.71
C VAL A 127 9.53 6.40 -3.25
N SER A 128 9.63 6.81 -1.99
CA SER A 128 8.93 8.00 -1.48
C SER A 128 9.49 9.29 -2.08
N ILE A 129 10.76 9.28 -2.50
CA ILE A 129 11.43 10.42 -3.11
C ILE A 129 11.02 10.49 -4.59
N LEU A 130 10.22 11.50 -4.93
CA LEU A 130 9.81 11.70 -6.31
C LEU A 130 10.98 12.14 -7.17
N THR A 131 11.22 11.38 -8.24
CA THR A 131 12.14 11.77 -9.30
C THR A 131 11.57 12.94 -10.10
N ALA A 132 12.44 13.68 -10.79
CA ALA A 132 12.02 14.81 -11.64
C ALA A 132 10.97 14.40 -12.69
N SER A 133 11.11 13.20 -13.28
CA SER A 133 10.16 12.66 -14.25
C SER A 133 8.78 12.41 -13.65
N MET A 134 8.70 11.85 -12.44
CA MET A 134 7.42 11.63 -11.74
C MET A 134 6.73 12.96 -11.39
N ASN A 135 7.51 13.98 -11.03
CA ASN A 135 6.97 15.32 -10.76
C ASN A 135 6.36 15.96 -12.02
N THR A 136 7.01 15.83 -13.17
CA THR A 136 6.45 16.30 -14.45
C THR A 136 5.15 15.59 -14.79
N GLU A 137 5.08 14.27 -14.61
CA GLU A 137 3.86 13.50 -14.89
C GLU A 137 2.68 13.90 -13.98
N LEU A 138 2.96 14.18 -12.70
CA LEU A 138 1.97 14.68 -11.75
C LEU A 138 1.39 16.04 -12.12
N ILE A 139 2.23 16.95 -12.62
CA ILE A 139 1.79 18.26 -13.11
C ILE A 139 0.87 18.07 -14.31
N ASN A 140 1.32 17.29 -15.31
CA ASN A 140 0.53 16.98 -16.50
C ASN A 140 -0.79 16.28 -16.16
N TYR A 141 -0.80 15.40 -15.15
CA TYR A 141 -2.02 14.79 -14.65
C TYR A 141 -2.99 15.85 -14.11
N LYS A 142 -2.55 16.73 -13.21
CA LYS A 142 -3.39 17.79 -12.64
C LYS A 142 -3.97 18.72 -13.70
N ASP A 143 -3.18 19.09 -14.71
CA ASP A 143 -3.61 19.96 -15.81
C ASP A 143 -4.73 19.31 -16.65
N ARG A 144 -4.60 18.02 -16.97
CA ARG A 144 -5.65 17.26 -17.70
C ARG A 144 -6.98 17.21 -16.93
N ILE A 145 -6.93 17.17 -15.61
CA ILE A 145 -8.14 17.04 -14.78
C ILE A 145 -8.79 18.41 -14.57
N HIS A 146 -7.98 19.48 -14.51
CA HIS A 146 -8.46 20.86 -14.49
C HIS A 146 -9.06 21.27 -15.85
N SER A 147 -8.43 20.90 -16.97
CA SER A 147 -8.93 21.24 -18.30
C SER A 147 -10.28 20.57 -18.59
N ASN A 148 -10.48 19.34 -18.10
CA ASN A 148 -11.74 18.60 -18.22
C ASN A 148 -12.88 19.09 -17.29
N LYS A 149 -12.67 20.14 -16.49
CA LYS A 149 -13.67 20.73 -15.59
C LYS A 149 -14.30 22.04 -16.08
N ARG A 150 -14.00 22.55 -17.28
CA ARG A 150 -14.75 23.68 -17.86
C ARG A 150 -16.10 23.19 -18.40
N PRO A 151 -17.26 23.65 -17.87
CA PRO A 151 -18.54 23.30 -18.46
C PRO A 151 -18.69 23.95 -19.84
N ALA A 152 -19.33 23.22 -20.75
CA ALA A 152 -19.87 23.77 -21.99
C ALA A 152 -20.92 24.83 -21.64
N GLN A 153 -20.53 26.10 -21.59
CA GLN A 153 -21.43 27.25 -21.59
C GLN A 153 -20.89 28.29 -22.55
N ALA A 154 -21.45 28.32 -23.76
CA ALA A 154 -21.70 29.51 -24.58
C ALA A 154 -22.20 29.07 -25.97
N MET A 155 -23.48 28.71 -26.07
CA MET A 155 -24.25 28.93 -27.30
C MET A 155 -25.65 29.35 -26.86
N SER A 156 -25.82 30.67 -26.73
CA SER A 156 -27.11 31.35 -26.78
C SER A 156 -27.13 32.19 -28.04
#